data_AF-A0A937NDJ6-F1
#
_entry.id   AF-A0A937NDJ6-F1
#
_cell.length_a   1.000
_cell.length_b   1.000
_cell.length_c   1.000
_cell.angle_alpha   90.00
_cell.angle_beta   90.00
_cell.angle_gamma   90.00
#
_symmetry.space_group_name_H-M   'P 1'
#
loop_
_entity.id
_entity.type
_entity.pdbx_description
1 polymer ?
#
loop_
_entity_poly.entity_id
_entity_poly.type
_entity_poly.pdbx_seq_one_letter_code
_entity_poly.pdbx_strand_id
1 'polypeptide(L)'
;MTSEFSAFLKELLGALGVQAEFPHQQSEIDTARQFLHQLNKFLYQRDKELGNDYISRFHKYWERNHEAILGLSIDDAQCLRLAKILEPVYAQPQDYPQYLTKPPITREGISDRAVANVRFFTAIQDFKINIHKGGRNPFGQFKEHPEWFSAADLVENSGLVGDFLQYLEATGSQGDKRRKWMIAAAKFLIEEFDGDAYNILAACDRDAGTIRDKLASAGYLGYSYKKADMFLRDMAEWGVWHYTENAHLVDVASDSNTMRIALRTSIIKTKIPLLASYLDVYCYQYSAVDTRAANAWRRVWESWADIPNNHRPPTPASMDFLLYYSVGKQICRPTPKCNICPFDPVCPSETRHLNPPKSISQKGATGWDSGATSSGGGGGIMS
;
A
#
# COMPACT_ATOMS: atom_id res chain seq x y z
N MET A 1 -50.13 -1.25 9.42
CA MET A 1 -48.84 -1.94 9.67
C MET A 1 -47.74 -0.97 9.30
N THR A 2 -46.94 -0.51 10.26
CA THR A 2 -45.67 0.17 9.98
C THR A 2 -44.75 -0.84 9.30
N SER A 3 -44.17 -0.48 8.15
CA SER A 3 -43.20 -1.33 7.49
C SER A 3 -41.97 -1.52 8.38
N GLU A 4 -41.31 -2.67 8.26
CA GLU A 4 -40.01 -2.95 8.92
C GLU A 4 -38.99 -1.84 8.63
N PHE A 5 -39.02 -1.29 7.41
CA PHE A 5 -38.21 -0.16 7.01
C PHE A 5 -38.53 1.11 7.80
N SER A 6 -39.81 1.46 7.98
CA SER A 6 -40.22 2.63 8.79
C SER A 6 -39.79 2.48 10.26
N ALA A 7 -39.85 1.27 10.82
CA ALA A 7 -39.37 1.01 12.17
C ALA A 7 -37.85 1.25 12.30
N PHE A 8 -37.07 0.70 11.37
CA PHE A 8 -35.61 0.89 11.33
C PHE A 8 -35.21 2.38 11.19
N LEU A 9 -35.89 3.15 10.34
CA LEU A 9 -35.62 4.58 10.19
C LEU A 9 -35.88 5.36 11.49
N LYS A 10 -36.95 5.02 12.21
CA LYS A 10 -37.27 5.66 13.50
C LYS A 10 -36.25 5.33 14.58
N GLU A 11 -35.76 4.09 14.61
CA GLU A 11 -34.66 3.68 15.50
C GLU A 11 -33.40 4.51 15.25
N LEU A 12 -32.98 4.64 13.98
CA LEU A 12 -31.81 5.45 13.62
C LEU A 12 -31.98 6.93 13.95
N LEU A 13 -33.17 7.50 13.72
CA LEU A 13 -33.48 8.87 14.10
C LEU A 13 -33.35 9.07 15.62
N GLY A 14 -33.88 8.13 16.41
CA GLY A 14 -33.72 8.14 17.86
C GLY A 14 -32.24 8.09 18.28
N ALA A 15 -31.44 7.23 17.65
CA ALA A 15 -30.00 7.13 17.90
C ALA A 15 -29.22 8.41 17.52
N LEU A 16 -29.71 9.17 16.53
CA LEU A 16 -29.16 10.49 16.17
C LEU A 16 -29.62 11.63 17.11
N GLY A 17 -30.34 11.29 18.20
CA GLY A 17 -30.85 12.27 19.16
C GLY A 17 -32.06 13.06 18.66
N VAL A 18 -32.71 12.59 17.59
CA VAL A 18 -33.91 13.23 17.05
C VAL A 18 -35.10 12.77 17.89
N GLN A 19 -35.46 13.58 18.89
CA GLN A 19 -36.71 13.44 19.62
C GLN A 19 -37.87 13.98 18.75
N ALA A 20 -38.22 13.26 17.69
CA ALA A 20 -39.41 13.58 16.91
C ALA A 20 -40.61 12.86 17.53
N GLU A 21 -41.61 13.63 17.98
CA GLU A 21 -42.97 13.12 18.11
C GLU A 21 -43.47 12.82 16.70
N PHE A 22 -43.32 11.57 16.25
CA PHE A 22 -43.87 11.13 14.97
C PHE A 22 -45.40 11.15 15.10
N PRO A 23 -46.13 12.02 14.37
CA PRO A 23 -47.58 12.05 14.45
C PRO A 23 -48.16 10.64 14.16
N HIS A 24 -49.29 10.31 14.79
CA HIS A 24 -49.94 8.99 14.67
C HIS A 24 -50.27 8.54 13.22
N GLN A 25 -50.13 9.43 12.23
CA GLN A 25 -50.32 9.16 10.79
C GLN A 25 -49.16 9.67 9.90
N GLN A 26 -47.93 9.69 10.39
CA GLN A 26 -46.81 10.06 9.53
C GLN A 26 -46.55 9.00 8.44
N SER A 27 -46.51 9.43 7.19
CA SER A 27 -46.22 8.53 6.07
C SER A 27 -44.79 7.99 6.18
N GLU A 28 -44.55 6.81 5.59
CA GLU A 28 -43.19 6.26 5.47
C GLU A 28 -42.26 7.23 4.75
N ILE A 29 -42.76 7.91 3.72
CA ILE A 29 -42.01 8.92 2.95
C ILE A 29 -41.58 10.08 3.84
N ASP A 30 -42.44 10.57 4.73
CA ASP A 30 -42.08 11.65 5.65
C ASP A 30 -41.04 11.22 6.67
N THR A 31 -41.10 9.95 7.12
CA THR A 31 -40.07 9.36 7.99
C THR A 31 -38.73 9.28 7.23
N ALA A 32 -38.75 8.82 5.98
CA ALA A 32 -37.57 8.75 5.12
C ALA A 32 -36.97 10.13 4.84
N ARG A 33 -37.79 11.16 4.61
CA ARG A 33 -37.33 12.55 4.43
C ARG A 33 -36.57 13.05 5.66
N GLN A 34 -37.12 12.83 6.85
CA GLN A 34 -36.46 13.23 8.10
C GLN A 34 -35.14 12.48 8.30
N PHE A 35 -35.15 11.16 8.08
CA PHE A 35 -33.94 10.35 8.13
C PHE A 35 -32.86 10.85 7.17
N LEU A 36 -33.18 11.03 5.89
CA LEU A 36 -32.21 11.47 4.88
C LEU A 36 -31.64 12.85 5.21
N HIS A 37 -32.46 13.76 5.72
CA HIS A 37 -31.99 15.07 6.18
C HIS A 37 -30.96 14.95 7.30
N GLN A 38 -31.25 14.13 8.32
CA GLN A 38 -30.36 13.96 9.48
C GLN A 38 -29.09 13.17 9.13
N LEU A 39 -29.23 12.15 8.28
CA LEU A 39 -28.10 11.40 7.75
C LEU A 39 -27.16 12.32 6.95
N ASN A 40 -27.71 13.15 6.05
CA ASN A 40 -26.92 14.12 5.29
C ASN A 40 -26.24 15.12 6.23
N LYS A 41 -26.97 15.65 7.21
CA LYS A 41 -26.44 16.58 8.19
C LYS A 41 -25.24 16.01 8.97
N PHE A 42 -25.31 14.74 9.34
CA PHE A 42 -24.26 14.07 10.10
C PHE A 42 -23.06 13.62 9.24
N LEU A 43 -23.33 12.99 8.09
CA LEU A 43 -22.31 12.35 7.25
C LEU A 43 -21.67 13.28 6.23
N TYR A 44 -22.39 14.28 5.71
CA TYR A 44 -22.00 14.99 4.48
C TYR A 44 -22.16 16.51 4.54
N GLN A 45 -22.68 17.08 5.64
CA GLN A 45 -22.91 18.51 5.73
C GLN A 45 -21.88 19.21 6.63
N ARG A 46 -21.35 20.34 6.14
CA ARG A 46 -20.58 21.27 6.97
C ARG A 46 -21.53 22.16 7.77
N ASP A 47 -21.18 22.40 9.02
CA ASP A 47 -21.81 23.43 9.85
C ASP A 47 -20.77 24.44 10.33
N LYS A 48 -21.26 25.57 10.87
CA LYS A 48 -20.38 26.66 11.32
C LYS A 48 -19.47 26.26 12.50
N GLU A 49 -19.85 25.24 13.28
CA GLU A 49 -19.10 24.79 14.46
C GLU A 49 -17.93 23.87 14.08
N LEU A 50 -18.03 23.17 12.95
CA LEU A 50 -16.99 22.29 12.41
C LEU A 50 -15.79 23.04 11.81
N GLY A 51 -16.01 24.26 11.33
CA GLY A 51 -15.00 25.00 10.56
C GLY A 51 -14.75 24.39 9.17
N ASN A 52 -13.63 24.76 8.56
CA ASN A 52 -13.30 24.36 7.17
C ASN A 52 -12.41 23.10 7.09
N ASP A 53 -11.93 22.58 8.21
CA ASP A 53 -10.98 21.45 8.24
C ASP A 53 -11.66 20.09 7.97
N TYR A 54 -12.98 20.05 8.12
CA TYR A 54 -13.79 18.83 8.10
C TYR A 54 -15.02 18.98 7.20
N ILE A 55 -15.31 17.95 6.42
CA ILE A 55 -16.52 17.91 5.58
C ILE A 55 -17.81 17.58 6.35
N SER A 56 -17.71 16.97 7.53
CA SER A 56 -18.87 16.60 8.35
C SER A 56 -18.49 16.22 9.79
N ARG A 57 -19.50 16.11 10.67
CA ARG A 57 -19.32 15.66 12.07
C ARG A 57 -18.78 14.23 12.12
N PHE A 58 -19.30 13.37 11.25
CA PHE A 58 -18.80 12.01 11.10
C PHE A 58 -17.34 11.97 10.70
N HIS A 59 -16.92 12.74 9.69
CA HIS A 59 -15.52 12.79 9.28
C HIS A 59 -14.60 13.16 10.46
N LYS A 60 -14.94 14.20 11.23
CA LYS A 60 -14.18 14.60 12.43
C LYS A 60 -14.13 13.50 13.48
N TYR A 61 -15.23 12.79 13.69
CA TYR A 61 -15.28 11.68 14.62
C TYR A 61 -14.46 10.48 14.13
N TRP A 62 -14.55 10.15 12.84
CA TRP A 62 -13.86 9.03 12.20
C TRP A 62 -12.34 9.22 12.23
N GLU A 63 -11.84 10.39 11.81
CA GLU A 63 -10.41 10.73 11.90
C GLU A 63 -9.86 10.43 13.31
N ARG A 64 -10.61 10.81 14.36
CA ARG A 64 -10.16 10.69 15.75
C ARG A 64 -10.28 9.29 16.35
N ASN A 65 -11.24 8.48 15.89
CA ASN A 65 -11.66 7.27 16.60
C ASN A 65 -11.52 5.98 15.78
N HIS A 66 -11.24 6.04 14.47
CA HIS A 66 -11.23 4.87 13.59
C HIS A 66 -10.35 3.73 14.12
N GLU A 67 -9.13 3.99 14.60
CA GLU A 67 -8.27 2.91 15.13
C GLU A 67 -8.88 2.20 16.34
N ALA A 68 -9.47 2.95 17.28
CA ALA A 68 -10.10 2.41 18.47
C ALA A 68 -11.37 1.61 18.14
N ILE A 69 -12.17 2.10 17.19
CA ILE A 69 -13.38 1.44 16.69
C ILE A 69 -13.02 0.12 15.98
N LEU A 70 -12.04 0.17 15.07
CA LEU A 70 -11.58 -1.00 14.34
C LEU A 70 -10.88 -2.00 15.26
N GLY A 71 -10.24 -1.52 16.33
CA GLY A 71 -9.57 -2.35 17.33
C GLY A 71 -8.46 -3.21 16.72
N LEU A 72 -7.67 -2.62 15.81
CA LEU A 72 -6.60 -3.31 15.11
C LEU A 72 -5.55 -3.82 16.09
N SER A 73 -5.28 -5.13 16.06
CA SER A 73 -4.27 -5.76 16.90
C SER A 73 -3.45 -6.77 16.11
N ILE A 74 -2.21 -7.02 16.56
CA ILE A 74 -1.32 -8.04 16.01
C ILE A 74 -1.40 -9.27 16.90
N ASP A 75 -1.54 -10.46 16.32
CA ASP A 75 -1.51 -11.72 17.06
C ASP A 75 -0.11 -12.34 16.99
N ASP A 76 0.66 -12.18 18.07
CA ASP A 76 2.03 -12.70 18.18
C ASP A 76 2.13 -14.21 17.99
N ALA A 77 1.16 -14.97 18.52
CA ALA A 77 1.16 -16.43 18.41
C ALA A 77 0.92 -16.86 16.95
N GLN A 78 0.05 -16.15 16.23
CA GLN A 78 -0.16 -16.35 14.80
C GLN A 78 1.04 -15.89 13.98
N CYS A 79 1.71 -14.81 14.37
CA CYS A 79 2.96 -14.36 13.73
C CYS A 79 4.04 -15.45 13.80
N LEU A 80 4.24 -16.05 14.97
CA LEU A 80 5.18 -17.16 15.14
C LEU A 80 4.77 -18.41 14.33
N ARG A 81 3.46 -18.71 14.24
CA ARG A 81 2.96 -19.80 13.40
C ARG A 81 3.29 -19.58 11.92
N LEU A 82 3.12 -18.37 11.40
CA LEU A 82 3.52 -18.04 10.02
C LEU A 82 5.05 -18.10 9.85
N ALA A 83 5.83 -17.61 10.81
CA ALA A 83 7.28 -17.70 10.76
C ALA A 83 7.76 -19.15 10.62
N LYS A 84 7.15 -20.09 11.38
CA LYS A 84 7.45 -21.53 11.28
C LYS A 84 7.12 -22.15 9.92
N ILE A 85 6.12 -21.61 9.21
CA ILE A 85 5.80 -22.04 7.84
C ILE A 85 6.81 -21.47 6.84
N LEU A 86 7.27 -20.23 7.05
CA LEU A 86 8.23 -19.57 6.18
C LEU A 86 9.64 -20.13 6.33
N GLU A 87 10.02 -20.58 7.53
CA GLU A 87 11.33 -21.16 7.85
C GLU A 87 11.82 -22.17 6.80
N PRO A 88 11.14 -23.31 6.54
CA PRO A 88 11.62 -24.28 5.57
C PRO A 88 11.61 -23.75 4.13
N VAL A 89 10.71 -22.81 3.79
CA VAL A 89 10.64 -22.20 2.45
C VAL A 89 11.88 -21.35 2.15
N TYR A 90 12.43 -20.68 3.16
CA TYR A 90 13.65 -19.89 3.01
C TYR A 90 14.92 -20.71 3.27
N ALA A 91 14.85 -21.74 4.11
CA ALA A 91 15.96 -22.66 4.34
C ALA A 91 16.29 -23.50 3.10
N GLN A 92 15.27 -24.03 2.42
CA GLN A 92 15.42 -24.92 1.25
C GLN A 92 14.45 -24.52 0.12
N PRO A 93 14.64 -23.36 -0.54
CA PRO A 93 13.69 -22.87 -1.55
C PRO A 93 13.45 -23.82 -2.72
N GLN A 94 14.42 -24.67 -3.05
CA GLN A 94 14.33 -25.67 -4.13
C GLN A 94 13.29 -26.76 -3.86
N ASP A 95 12.94 -27.01 -2.59
CA ASP A 95 11.88 -27.95 -2.19
C ASP A 95 10.48 -27.33 -2.37
N TYR A 96 10.43 -26.02 -2.63
CA TYR A 96 9.21 -25.24 -2.81
C TYR A 96 9.23 -24.43 -4.13
N PRO A 97 9.48 -25.07 -5.29
CA PRO A 97 9.68 -24.37 -6.57
C PRO A 97 8.47 -23.55 -7.04
N GLN A 98 7.28 -23.84 -6.52
CA GLN A 98 6.06 -23.09 -6.76
C GLN A 98 6.00 -21.72 -6.05
N TYR A 99 6.85 -21.50 -5.04
CA TYR A 99 6.90 -20.26 -4.27
C TYR A 99 8.19 -19.50 -4.57
N LEU A 100 8.07 -18.45 -5.39
CA LEU A 100 9.18 -17.53 -5.60
C LEU A 100 9.37 -16.67 -4.36
N THR A 101 10.57 -16.71 -3.79
CA THR A 101 10.97 -15.90 -2.62
C THR A 101 11.68 -14.61 -3.00
N LYS A 102 12.16 -14.49 -4.25
CA LYS A 102 12.90 -13.34 -4.77
C LYS A 102 12.34 -12.88 -6.12
N PRO A 103 12.41 -11.58 -6.44
CA PRO A 103 12.03 -11.09 -7.75
C PRO A 103 12.99 -11.61 -8.82
N PRO A 104 12.47 -12.10 -9.95
CA PRO A 104 13.30 -12.56 -11.04
C PRO A 104 14.08 -11.39 -11.65
N ILE A 105 15.31 -11.66 -12.07
CA ILE A 105 16.14 -10.70 -12.79
C ILE A 105 16.84 -11.40 -13.96
N THR A 106 16.78 -10.79 -15.14
CA THR A 106 17.46 -11.27 -16.35
C THR A 106 18.52 -10.25 -16.73
N ARG A 107 19.74 -10.46 -16.22
CA ARG A 107 20.84 -9.48 -16.27
C ARG A 107 22.14 -10.01 -16.87
N GLU A 108 22.12 -11.08 -17.67
CA GLU A 108 23.37 -11.63 -18.22
C GLU A 108 24.16 -10.54 -18.94
N GLY A 109 25.44 -10.36 -18.59
CA GLY A 109 26.32 -9.36 -19.19
C GLY A 109 26.03 -7.90 -18.80
N ILE A 110 25.35 -7.67 -17.67
CA ILE A 110 25.11 -6.32 -17.10
C ILE A 110 25.79 -6.24 -15.73
N SER A 111 26.54 -5.18 -15.49
CA SER A 111 27.26 -4.96 -14.23
C SER A 111 26.32 -4.61 -13.07
N ASP A 112 26.76 -4.82 -11.84
CA ASP A 112 26.02 -4.40 -10.62
C ASP A 112 25.70 -2.90 -10.64
N ARG A 113 26.63 -2.08 -11.14
CA ARG A 113 26.45 -0.64 -11.34
C ARG A 113 25.28 -0.34 -12.29
N ALA A 114 25.23 -1.02 -13.43
CA ALA A 114 24.14 -0.85 -14.39
C ALA A 114 22.80 -1.38 -13.83
N VAL A 115 22.80 -2.50 -13.09
CA VAL A 115 21.60 -3.01 -12.41
C VAL A 115 21.04 -1.98 -11.43
N ALA A 116 21.90 -1.32 -10.65
CA ALA A 116 21.49 -0.28 -9.71
C ALA A 116 20.81 0.89 -10.43
N ASN A 117 21.40 1.41 -11.51
CA ASN A 117 20.83 2.52 -12.29
C ASN A 117 19.49 2.13 -12.95
N VAL A 118 19.43 0.98 -13.62
CA VAL A 118 18.19 0.49 -14.23
C VAL A 118 17.09 0.34 -13.18
N ARG A 119 17.41 -0.27 -12.03
CA ARG A 119 16.40 -0.46 -11.00
C ARG A 119 15.98 0.86 -10.36
N PHE A 120 16.92 1.78 -10.12
CA PHE A 120 16.64 3.08 -9.55
C PHE A 120 15.59 3.86 -10.37
N PHE A 121 15.76 3.90 -11.70
CA PHE A 121 14.80 4.59 -12.57
C PHE A 121 13.53 3.78 -12.84
N THR A 122 13.57 2.45 -12.85
CA THR A 122 12.34 1.64 -13.02
C THR A 122 11.48 1.61 -11.76
N ALA A 123 12.07 1.60 -10.55
CA ALA A 123 11.34 1.51 -9.28
C ALA A 123 10.41 2.72 -9.04
N ILE A 124 10.85 3.93 -9.41
CA ILE A 124 9.98 5.12 -9.32
C ILE A 124 8.79 5.04 -10.28
N GLN A 125 8.94 4.33 -11.40
CA GLN A 125 7.88 4.12 -12.38
C GLN A 125 6.94 2.97 -12.03
N ASP A 126 7.31 2.09 -11.11
CA ASP A 126 6.58 0.88 -10.75
C ASP A 126 5.36 1.18 -9.85
N PHE A 127 4.40 1.91 -10.42
CA PHE A 127 3.13 2.27 -9.79
C PHE A 127 2.00 2.15 -10.79
N LYS A 128 1.02 1.29 -10.52
CA LYS A 128 -0.12 0.98 -11.41
C LYS A 128 0.27 0.47 -12.81
N ILE A 129 1.53 0.08 -13.00
CA ILE A 129 2.02 -0.57 -14.22
C ILE A 129 2.69 -1.89 -13.84
N ASN A 130 2.95 -2.73 -14.84
CA ASN A 130 3.84 -3.87 -14.71
C ASN A 130 5.02 -3.63 -15.65
N ILE A 131 6.19 -3.31 -15.11
CA ILE A 131 7.39 -3.03 -15.92
C ILE A 131 7.82 -4.23 -16.79
N HIS A 132 7.36 -5.45 -16.44
CA HIS A 132 7.58 -6.69 -17.18
C HIS A 132 6.39 -7.15 -18.05
N LYS A 133 5.37 -6.30 -18.23
CA LYS A 133 4.21 -6.62 -19.09
C LYS A 133 4.70 -7.01 -20.49
N GLY A 134 4.13 -8.07 -21.06
CA GLY A 134 4.45 -8.50 -22.42
C GLY A 134 5.88 -9.04 -22.61
N GLY A 135 6.57 -9.43 -21.54
CA GLY A 135 7.95 -9.93 -21.62
C GLY A 135 9.01 -8.82 -21.63
N ARG A 136 8.64 -7.57 -21.33
CA ARG A 136 9.58 -6.46 -21.20
C ARG A 136 10.67 -6.75 -20.17
N ASN A 137 11.90 -6.40 -20.55
CA ASN A 137 13.08 -6.54 -19.74
C ASN A 137 13.87 -5.22 -19.75
N PRO A 138 13.59 -4.30 -18.80
CA PRO A 138 14.34 -3.04 -18.68
C PRO A 138 15.85 -3.24 -18.52
N PHE A 139 16.29 -4.34 -17.90
CA PHE A 139 17.71 -4.67 -17.78
C PHE A 139 18.29 -5.00 -19.16
N GLY A 140 17.62 -5.84 -19.95
CA GLY A 140 18.03 -6.12 -21.33
C GLY A 140 18.16 -4.85 -22.18
N GLN A 141 17.24 -3.90 -22.00
CA GLN A 141 17.25 -2.61 -22.71
C GLN A 141 18.44 -1.73 -22.36
N PHE A 142 19.07 -1.88 -21.20
CA PHE A 142 20.30 -1.14 -20.87
C PHE A 142 21.42 -1.38 -21.88
N LYS A 143 21.47 -2.55 -22.53
CA LYS A 143 22.50 -2.86 -23.53
C LYS A 143 22.33 -2.07 -24.83
N GLU A 144 21.09 -1.79 -25.19
CA GLU A 144 20.72 -1.09 -26.43
C GLU A 144 20.59 0.42 -26.19
N HIS A 145 20.11 0.79 -25.00
CA HIS A 145 19.76 2.14 -24.60
C HIS A 145 20.32 2.48 -23.20
N PRO A 146 21.65 2.49 -23.00
CA PRO A 146 22.25 2.86 -21.71
C PRO A 146 21.89 4.29 -21.28
N GLU A 147 21.67 5.19 -22.23
CA GLU A 147 21.31 6.60 -22.03
C GLU A 147 19.97 6.78 -21.31
N TRP A 148 19.06 5.79 -21.37
CA TRP A 148 17.79 5.82 -20.61
C TRP A 148 18.01 5.73 -19.10
N PHE A 149 19.18 5.30 -18.66
CA PHE A 149 19.52 5.02 -17.27
C PHE A 149 20.73 5.82 -16.80
N SER A 150 21.19 6.80 -17.58
CA SER A 150 22.30 7.69 -17.26
C SER A 150 21.76 9.02 -16.74
N ALA A 151 22.11 9.39 -15.50
CA ALA A 151 21.59 10.62 -14.92
C ALA A 151 21.98 11.86 -15.73
N ALA A 152 23.21 11.92 -16.25
CA ALA A 152 23.70 13.02 -17.07
C ALA A 152 22.89 13.15 -18.37
N ASP A 153 22.74 12.04 -19.11
CA ASP A 153 22.02 12.03 -20.40
C ASP A 153 20.55 12.40 -20.22
N LEU A 154 19.91 11.91 -19.14
CA LEU A 154 18.51 12.24 -18.85
C LEU A 154 18.30 13.72 -18.53
N VAL A 155 19.26 14.37 -17.88
CA VAL A 155 19.19 15.82 -17.58
C VAL A 155 19.49 16.66 -18.82
N GLU A 156 20.44 16.25 -19.65
CA GLU A 156 20.79 16.92 -20.90
C GLU A 156 19.66 16.80 -21.94
N ASN A 157 19.13 15.59 -22.13
CA ASN A 157 18.08 15.29 -23.08
C ASN A 157 16.85 14.67 -22.39
N SER A 158 15.95 15.53 -21.94
CA SER A 158 14.68 15.09 -21.33
C SER A 158 13.75 14.31 -22.28
N GLY A 159 14.04 14.29 -23.59
CA GLY A 159 13.35 13.47 -24.59
C GLY A 159 13.48 11.97 -24.32
N LEU A 160 14.65 11.54 -23.83
CA LEU A 160 14.97 10.13 -23.50
C LEU A 160 13.99 9.54 -22.45
N VAL A 161 13.54 10.38 -21.52
CA VAL A 161 12.51 9.98 -20.54
C VAL A 161 11.20 9.62 -21.24
N GLY A 162 10.88 10.31 -22.33
CA GLY A 162 9.68 10.02 -23.14
C GLY A 162 9.75 8.65 -23.78
N ASP A 163 10.89 8.35 -24.41
CA ASP A 163 11.13 7.07 -25.11
C ASP A 163 11.08 5.90 -24.13
N PHE A 164 11.75 6.03 -22.98
CA PHE A 164 11.69 5.02 -21.93
C PHE A 164 10.27 4.84 -21.36
N LEU A 165 9.53 5.93 -21.11
CA LEU A 165 8.15 5.83 -20.65
C LEU A 165 7.23 5.23 -21.71
N GLN A 166 7.49 5.46 -23.00
CA GLN A 166 6.76 4.82 -24.10
C GLN A 166 7.02 3.32 -24.11
N TYR A 167 8.29 2.89 -23.98
CA TYR A 167 8.64 1.48 -23.81
C TYR A 167 7.88 0.83 -22.64
N LEU A 168 7.77 1.54 -21.51
CA LEU A 168 7.02 1.09 -20.34
C LEU A 168 5.49 1.20 -20.46
N GLU A 169 4.97 1.71 -21.58
CA GLU A 169 3.53 2.05 -21.75
C GLU A 169 3.02 2.91 -20.58
N ALA A 170 3.87 3.82 -20.09
CA ALA A 170 3.65 4.64 -18.91
C ALA A 170 3.35 6.11 -19.23
N THR A 171 3.00 6.42 -20.49
CA THR A 171 2.73 7.77 -21.01
C THR A 171 1.28 8.25 -20.82
N GLY A 172 0.41 7.46 -20.17
CA GLY A 172 -1.00 7.81 -19.94
C GLY A 172 -1.21 9.01 -19.01
N SER A 173 -2.35 9.07 -18.29
CA SER A 173 -2.76 10.23 -17.47
C SER A 173 -1.80 10.65 -16.33
N GLN A 174 -0.70 9.94 -16.13
CA GLN A 174 0.35 10.26 -15.14
C GLN A 174 1.72 10.52 -15.80
N GLY A 175 1.81 10.57 -17.14
CA GLY A 175 3.07 10.70 -17.88
C GLY A 175 3.89 11.92 -17.48
N ASP A 176 3.26 13.09 -17.36
CA ASP A 176 3.96 14.33 -16.97
C ASP A 176 4.58 14.25 -15.58
N LYS A 177 3.86 13.63 -14.64
CA LYS A 177 4.32 13.43 -13.27
C LYS A 177 5.54 12.50 -13.24
N ARG A 178 5.47 11.41 -14.00
CA ARG A 178 6.56 10.43 -14.15
C ARG A 178 7.81 11.03 -14.76
N ARG A 179 7.64 11.90 -15.76
CA ARG A 179 8.73 12.63 -16.39
C ARG A 179 9.42 13.54 -15.38
N LYS A 180 8.66 14.33 -14.63
CA LYS A 180 9.19 15.21 -13.57
C LYS A 180 9.96 14.43 -12.52
N TRP A 181 9.42 13.31 -12.04
CA TRP A 181 10.10 12.44 -11.08
C TRP A 181 11.42 11.88 -11.61
N MET A 182 11.45 11.39 -12.85
CA MET A 182 12.67 10.81 -13.42
C MET A 182 13.78 11.85 -13.60
N ILE A 183 13.44 13.06 -14.08
CA ILE A 183 14.41 14.17 -14.18
C ILE A 183 14.89 14.60 -12.80
N ALA A 184 13.99 14.73 -11.82
CA ALA A 184 14.36 15.04 -10.45
C ALA A 184 15.29 13.98 -9.84
N ALA A 185 15.00 12.71 -10.06
CA ALA A 185 15.82 11.60 -9.60
C ALA A 185 17.21 11.60 -10.25
N ALA A 186 17.31 11.94 -11.54
CA ALA A 186 18.59 12.09 -12.23
C ALA A 186 19.42 13.25 -11.65
N LYS A 187 18.83 14.43 -11.44
CA LYS A 187 19.51 15.56 -10.79
C LYS A 187 20.01 15.22 -9.40
N PHE A 188 19.16 14.56 -8.61
CA PHE A 188 19.51 14.08 -7.27
C PHE A 188 20.71 13.13 -7.30
N LEU A 189 20.79 12.20 -8.26
CA LEU A 189 21.97 11.35 -8.41
C LEU A 189 23.23 12.17 -8.74
N ILE A 190 23.13 13.15 -9.63
CA ILE A 190 24.27 14.01 -10.01
C ILE A 190 24.78 14.79 -8.80
N GLU A 191 23.87 15.41 -8.06
CA GLU A 191 24.18 16.29 -6.93
C GLU A 191 24.76 15.54 -5.73
N GLU A 192 24.25 14.34 -5.45
CA GLU A 192 24.52 13.64 -4.18
C GLU A 192 25.39 12.39 -4.33
N PHE A 193 25.50 11.83 -5.55
CA PHE A 193 26.06 10.49 -5.78
C PHE A 193 26.86 10.35 -7.08
N ASP A 194 27.43 11.46 -7.58
CA ASP A 194 28.24 11.50 -8.81
C ASP A 194 27.51 10.94 -10.05
N GLY A 195 26.19 11.11 -10.10
CA GLY A 195 25.35 10.69 -11.22
C GLY A 195 25.03 9.19 -11.28
N ASP A 196 25.41 8.41 -10.27
CA ASP A 196 25.27 6.95 -10.30
C ASP A 196 24.56 6.41 -9.06
N ALA A 197 23.46 5.69 -9.26
CA ALA A 197 22.71 5.05 -8.18
C ALA A 197 23.57 4.05 -7.41
N TYR A 198 24.54 3.38 -8.05
CA TYR A 198 25.42 2.42 -7.38
C TYR A 198 26.24 3.05 -6.25
N ASN A 199 26.56 4.34 -6.36
CA ASN A 199 27.34 5.07 -5.36
C ASN A 199 26.55 5.36 -4.07
N ILE A 200 25.21 5.28 -4.11
CA ILE A 200 24.33 5.51 -2.95
C ILE A 200 24.76 4.66 -1.75
N LEU A 201 25.09 3.38 -1.99
CA LEU A 201 25.47 2.46 -0.91
C LEU A 201 26.70 2.96 -0.14
N ALA A 202 27.74 3.37 -0.86
CA ALA A 202 28.98 3.82 -0.24
C ALA A 202 28.81 5.21 0.41
N ALA A 203 28.10 6.12 -0.25
CA ALA A 203 27.86 7.47 0.24
C ALA A 203 26.98 7.52 1.50
N CYS A 204 26.22 6.45 1.79
CA CYS A 204 25.42 6.32 3.00
C CYS A 204 26.03 5.30 3.98
N ASP A 205 27.34 5.08 3.94
CA ASP A 205 28.08 4.19 4.86
C ASP A 205 27.50 2.76 4.96
N ARG A 206 26.91 2.26 3.86
CA ARG A 206 26.23 0.96 3.78
C ARG A 206 25.10 0.80 4.81
N ASP A 207 24.53 1.90 5.29
CA ASP A 207 23.39 1.96 6.20
C ASP A 207 22.07 1.98 5.41
N ALA A 208 21.30 0.89 5.52
CA ALA A 208 20.03 0.78 4.80
C ALA A 208 18.97 1.79 5.26
N GLY A 209 18.97 2.18 6.53
CA GLY A 209 18.05 3.17 7.08
C GLY A 209 18.31 4.56 6.51
N THR A 210 19.58 4.96 6.45
CA THR A 210 19.98 6.25 5.90
C THR A 210 19.63 6.36 4.42
N ILE A 211 19.90 5.30 3.64
CA ILE A 211 19.51 5.26 2.22
C ILE A 211 17.98 5.39 2.10
N ARG A 212 17.24 4.60 2.88
CA ARG A 212 15.77 4.57 2.87
C ARG A 212 15.18 5.95 3.13
N ASP A 213 15.64 6.63 4.18
CA ASP A 213 15.15 7.95 4.56
C ASP A 213 15.54 9.00 3.52
N LYS A 214 16.75 8.95 2.99
CA LYS A 214 17.23 9.89 1.96
C LYS A 214 16.41 9.80 0.67
N LEU A 215 16.03 8.59 0.25
CA LEU A 215 15.16 8.40 -0.92
C LEU A 215 13.70 8.79 -0.65
N ALA A 216 13.14 8.40 0.50
CA ALA A 216 11.71 8.53 0.77
C ALA A 216 11.27 9.92 1.27
N SER A 217 12.15 10.65 1.95
CA SER A 217 11.86 11.99 2.49
C SER A 217 11.82 13.07 1.39
N ALA A 218 12.54 12.84 0.29
CA ALA A 218 12.56 13.72 -0.87
C ALA A 218 11.30 13.50 -1.74
N GLY A 219 10.16 14.06 -1.30
CA GLY A 219 8.84 13.86 -1.91
C GLY A 219 8.71 14.22 -3.40
N TYR A 220 9.74 14.83 -4.00
CA TYR A 220 9.82 15.18 -5.40
C TYR A 220 10.52 14.12 -6.29
N LEU A 221 11.16 13.09 -5.71
CA LEU A 221 11.87 12.03 -6.45
C LEU A 221 10.94 10.92 -6.99
N GLY A 222 9.70 10.87 -6.50
CA GLY A 222 8.77 9.77 -6.81
C GLY A 222 9.02 8.49 -6.02
N TYR A 223 10.00 8.50 -5.11
CA TYR A 223 10.18 7.49 -4.05
C TYR A 223 9.26 7.81 -2.86
N SER A 224 8.55 6.79 -2.40
CA SER A 224 7.96 6.74 -1.06
C SER A 224 8.73 5.71 -0.24
N TYR A 225 8.51 5.64 1.08
CA TYR A 225 9.10 4.60 1.92
C TYR A 225 8.91 3.20 1.35
N LYS A 226 7.68 2.90 0.90
CA LYS A 226 7.36 1.63 0.23
C LYS A 226 8.25 1.33 -0.98
N LYS A 227 8.49 2.33 -1.84
CA LYS A 227 9.32 2.14 -3.05
C LYS A 227 10.80 2.07 -2.71
N ALA A 228 11.24 2.83 -1.71
CA ALA A 228 12.60 2.73 -1.20
C ALA A 228 12.83 1.32 -0.64
N ASP A 229 11.92 0.81 0.18
CA ASP A 229 12.00 -0.56 0.73
C ASP A 229 12.07 -1.62 -0.38
N MET A 230 11.24 -1.47 -1.41
CA MET A 230 11.25 -2.34 -2.59
C MET A 230 12.59 -2.28 -3.34
N PHE A 231 13.14 -1.08 -3.56
CA PHE A 231 14.42 -0.88 -4.23
C PHE A 231 15.58 -1.49 -3.43
N LEU A 232 15.63 -1.23 -2.12
CA LEU A 232 16.69 -1.73 -1.24
C LEU A 232 16.66 -3.25 -1.14
N ARG A 233 15.47 -3.85 -0.98
CA ARG A 233 15.30 -5.30 -1.03
C ARG A 233 15.88 -5.87 -2.33
N ASP A 234 15.51 -5.31 -3.48
CA ASP A 234 15.96 -5.82 -4.78
C ASP A 234 17.49 -5.76 -4.91
N MET A 235 18.12 -4.67 -4.48
CA MET A 235 19.58 -4.54 -4.48
C MET A 235 20.27 -5.59 -3.61
N ALA A 236 19.72 -5.89 -2.43
CA ALA A 236 20.25 -6.93 -1.55
C ALA A 236 20.03 -8.35 -2.12
N GLU A 237 18.82 -8.65 -2.60
CA GLU A 237 18.47 -10.00 -3.06
C GLU A 237 19.15 -10.39 -4.37
N TRP A 238 19.47 -9.41 -5.21
CA TRP A 238 20.25 -9.61 -6.44
C TRP A 238 21.76 -9.60 -6.20
N GLY A 239 22.21 -9.39 -4.96
CA GLY A 239 23.62 -9.36 -4.60
C GLY A 239 24.38 -8.14 -5.12
N VAL A 240 23.66 -7.07 -5.49
CA VAL A 240 24.23 -5.80 -5.96
C VAL A 240 24.78 -5.01 -4.77
N TRP A 241 24.02 -4.97 -3.67
CA TRP A 241 24.40 -4.27 -2.45
C TRP A 241 24.45 -5.17 -1.22
N HIS A 242 25.37 -4.85 -0.32
CA HIS A 242 25.50 -5.48 0.98
C HIS A 242 25.52 -4.40 2.06
N TYR A 243 24.45 -4.34 2.84
CA TYR A 243 24.30 -3.43 3.97
C TYR A 243 25.05 -3.96 5.19
N THR A 244 25.73 -3.07 5.92
CA THR A 244 26.39 -3.41 7.19
C THR A 244 25.55 -2.97 8.38
N GLU A 245 24.74 -1.94 8.21
CA GLU A 245 23.92 -1.35 9.29
C GLU A 245 22.44 -1.30 8.88
N ASN A 246 21.57 -1.42 9.88
CA ASN A 246 20.15 -1.09 9.78
C ASN A 246 19.32 -1.79 8.67
N ALA A 247 19.78 -2.93 8.13
CA ALA A 247 19.04 -3.72 7.15
C ALA A 247 17.63 -4.15 7.62
N HIS A 248 17.45 -4.29 8.94
CA HIS A 248 16.18 -4.60 9.60
C HIS A 248 15.14 -3.45 9.53
N LEU A 249 15.52 -2.25 9.08
CA LEU A 249 14.60 -1.13 8.86
C LEU A 249 13.87 -1.18 7.51
N VAL A 250 14.34 -2.03 6.58
CA VAL A 250 13.72 -2.22 5.27
C VAL A 250 12.52 -3.16 5.42
N ASP A 251 11.30 -2.62 5.31
CA ASP A 251 10.07 -3.36 5.65
C ASP A 251 9.39 -4.04 4.47
N VAL A 252 8.49 -4.99 4.76
CA VAL A 252 7.56 -5.53 3.76
C VAL A 252 6.69 -4.40 3.23
N ALA A 253 6.66 -4.25 1.91
CA ALA A 253 5.90 -3.23 1.23
C ALA A 253 4.39 -3.53 1.34
N SER A 254 3.69 -2.85 2.25
CA SER A 254 2.25 -3.08 2.42
C SER A 254 1.45 -2.66 1.17
N ASP A 255 0.56 -3.54 0.73
CA ASP A 255 -0.31 -3.37 -0.43
C ASP A 255 -1.60 -4.18 -0.27
N SER A 256 -2.52 -4.09 -1.23
CA SER A 256 -3.80 -4.82 -1.13
C SER A 256 -3.64 -6.35 -1.08
N ASN A 257 -2.55 -6.91 -1.57
CA ASN A 257 -2.28 -8.35 -1.49
C ASN A 257 -1.71 -8.72 -0.12
N THR A 258 -0.70 -8.00 0.36
CA THR A 258 -0.08 -8.27 1.67
C THR A 258 -1.02 -7.96 2.83
N MET A 259 -1.85 -6.90 2.74
CA MET A 259 -2.95 -6.64 3.69
C MET A 259 -3.98 -7.77 3.70
N ARG A 260 -4.36 -8.28 2.51
CA ARG A 260 -5.35 -9.37 2.40
C ARG A 260 -4.85 -10.64 3.08
N ILE A 261 -3.59 -11.01 2.86
CA ILE A 261 -2.99 -12.15 3.52
C ILE A 261 -2.95 -11.91 5.03
N ALA A 262 -2.55 -10.73 5.48
CA ALA A 262 -2.42 -10.43 6.90
C ALA A 262 -3.77 -10.52 7.65
N LEU A 263 -4.85 -10.04 7.04
CA LEU A 263 -6.22 -10.19 7.55
C LEU A 263 -6.68 -11.65 7.53
N ARG A 264 -6.51 -12.35 6.41
CA ARG A 264 -7.01 -13.73 6.25
C ARG A 264 -6.27 -14.73 7.11
N THR A 265 -4.97 -14.52 7.33
CA THR A 265 -4.16 -15.35 8.23
C THR A 265 -4.31 -14.93 9.69
N SER A 266 -5.07 -13.88 9.99
CA SER A 266 -5.32 -13.39 11.35
C SER A 266 -4.08 -12.92 12.13
N ILE A 267 -2.98 -12.59 11.44
CA ILE A 267 -1.89 -11.82 12.08
C ILE A 267 -2.32 -10.38 12.36
N ILE A 268 -3.31 -9.88 11.62
CA ILE A 268 -4.08 -8.69 11.99
C ILE A 268 -5.48 -9.13 12.38
N LYS A 269 -5.95 -8.67 13.53
CA LYS A 269 -7.34 -8.84 13.98
C LYS A 269 -8.03 -7.49 14.08
N THR A 270 -9.33 -7.49 13.81
CA THR A 270 -10.23 -6.36 14.00
C THR A 270 -11.33 -6.74 14.99
N LYS A 271 -11.87 -5.76 15.71
CA LYS A 271 -13.03 -5.96 16.60
C LYS A 271 -14.36 -6.00 15.86
N ILE A 272 -14.40 -5.37 14.69
CA ILE A 272 -15.55 -5.35 13.78
C ILE A 272 -15.09 -5.66 12.35
N PRO A 273 -15.99 -6.08 11.45
CA PRO A 273 -15.70 -6.11 10.03
C PRO A 273 -15.24 -4.73 9.54
N LEU A 274 -14.27 -4.72 8.62
CA LEU A 274 -13.84 -3.46 7.99
C LEU A 274 -15.02 -2.83 7.26
N LEU A 275 -15.17 -1.52 7.42
CA LEU A 275 -16.27 -0.77 6.84
C LEU A 275 -16.08 -0.65 5.32
N ALA A 276 -17.20 -0.48 4.61
CA ALA A 276 -17.17 -0.13 3.20
C ALA A 276 -16.37 1.17 3.01
N SER A 277 -15.56 1.24 1.95
CA SER A 277 -14.71 2.42 1.69
C SER A 277 -15.48 3.74 1.55
N TYR A 278 -16.80 3.70 1.29
CA TYR A 278 -17.66 4.89 1.30
C TYR A 278 -17.80 5.54 2.68
N LEU A 279 -17.62 4.75 3.75
CA LEU A 279 -17.61 5.23 5.13
C LEU A 279 -16.19 5.61 5.61
N ASP A 280 -15.17 5.21 4.86
CA ASP A 280 -13.78 5.56 5.17
C ASP A 280 -13.40 6.90 4.55
N VAL A 281 -13.99 7.98 5.07
CA VAL A 281 -13.69 9.34 4.59
C VAL A 281 -12.20 9.62 4.78
N TYR A 282 -11.53 10.06 3.71
CA TYR A 282 -10.08 10.29 3.65
C TYR A 282 -9.16 9.10 3.94
N CYS A 283 -9.65 7.86 3.76
CA CYS A 283 -8.82 6.65 3.82
C CYS A 283 -8.16 6.37 5.19
N TYR A 284 -8.75 6.83 6.30
CA TYR A 284 -8.17 6.58 7.63
C TYR A 284 -8.11 5.08 7.98
N GLN A 285 -9.17 4.30 7.73
CA GLN A 285 -9.13 2.84 7.87
C GLN A 285 -8.12 2.21 6.92
N TYR A 286 -8.07 2.67 5.67
CA TYR A 286 -7.06 2.17 4.73
C TYR A 286 -5.66 2.35 5.28
N SER A 287 -5.29 3.57 5.70
CA SER A 287 -3.96 3.87 6.25
C SER A 287 -3.66 3.11 7.54
N ALA A 288 -4.65 2.94 8.42
CA ALA A 288 -4.50 2.17 9.65
C ALA A 288 -4.24 0.68 9.37
N VAL A 289 -4.97 0.08 8.43
CA VAL A 289 -4.78 -1.33 8.03
C VAL A 289 -3.45 -1.50 7.29
N ASP A 290 -3.08 -0.57 6.41
CA ASP A 290 -1.81 -0.57 5.68
C ASP A 290 -0.60 -0.54 6.62
N THR A 291 -0.61 0.40 7.57
CA THR A 291 0.41 0.52 8.62
C THR A 291 0.46 -0.73 9.49
N ARG A 292 -0.71 -1.24 9.91
CA ARG A 292 -0.79 -2.42 10.75
C ARG A 292 -0.30 -3.68 10.04
N ALA A 293 -0.51 -3.78 8.72
CA ALA A 293 -0.02 -4.91 7.93
C ALA A 293 1.50 -4.92 7.82
N ALA A 294 2.12 -3.77 7.54
CA ALA A 294 3.58 -3.67 7.57
C ALA A 294 4.13 -4.11 8.95
N ASN A 295 3.54 -3.59 10.04
CA ASN A 295 3.94 -3.95 11.40
C ASN A 295 3.72 -5.44 11.73
N ALA A 296 2.63 -6.05 11.26
CA ALA A 296 2.35 -7.47 11.49
C ALA A 296 3.37 -8.37 10.76
N TRP A 297 3.75 -8.00 9.53
CA TRP A 297 4.79 -8.73 8.80
C TRP A 297 6.17 -8.54 9.42
N ARG A 298 6.53 -7.32 9.85
CA ARG A 298 7.71 -7.11 10.69
C ARG A 298 7.68 -8.01 11.91
N ARG A 299 6.53 -8.14 12.58
CA ARG A 299 6.40 -9.01 13.75
C ARG A 299 6.56 -10.50 13.44
N VAL A 300 6.09 -10.96 12.28
CA VAL A 300 6.38 -12.32 11.76
C VAL A 300 7.90 -12.51 11.62
N TRP A 301 8.59 -11.55 11.00
CA TRP A 301 10.03 -11.59 10.84
C TRP A 301 10.78 -11.56 12.19
N GLU A 302 10.36 -10.75 13.14
CA GLU A 302 10.94 -10.72 14.49
C GLU A 302 10.78 -12.06 15.21
N SER A 303 9.56 -12.60 15.23
CA SER A 303 9.23 -13.88 15.89
C SER A 303 9.99 -15.07 15.29
N TRP A 304 10.43 -14.93 14.05
CA TRP A 304 11.24 -15.94 13.37
C TRP A 304 12.62 -16.12 14.04
N ALA A 305 13.15 -15.09 14.71
CA ALA A 305 14.39 -15.22 15.48
C ALA A 305 14.27 -16.21 16.65
N ASP A 306 13.05 -16.47 17.13
CA ASP A 306 12.79 -17.41 18.23
C ASP A 306 12.84 -18.88 17.78
N ILE A 307 12.96 -19.14 16.47
CA ILE A 307 13.08 -20.48 15.92
C ILE A 307 14.56 -20.92 16.02
N PRO A 308 14.87 -22.08 16.63
CA PRO A 308 16.24 -22.59 16.69
C PRO A 308 16.83 -22.84 15.30
N ASN A 309 18.08 -22.42 15.06
CA ASN A 309 18.77 -22.53 13.77
C ASN A 309 17.97 -21.95 12.60
N ASN A 310 17.29 -20.83 12.81
CA ASN A 310 16.44 -20.21 11.79
C ASN A 310 17.23 -19.71 10.57
N HIS A 311 16.53 -19.70 9.44
CA HIS A 311 16.97 -19.15 8.15
C HIS A 311 16.21 -17.85 7.84
N ARG A 312 15.93 -17.05 8.87
CA ARG A 312 15.29 -15.75 8.72
C ARG A 312 16.15 -14.87 7.79
N PRO A 313 15.57 -14.26 6.74
CA PRO A 313 16.33 -13.37 5.86
C PRO A 313 16.81 -12.11 6.62
N PRO A 314 17.86 -11.41 6.16
CA PRO A 314 18.46 -10.28 6.88
C PRO A 314 17.53 -9.07 7.02
N THR A 315 16.48 -8.98 6.21
CA THR A 315 15.50 -7.89 6.20
C THR A 315 14.07 -8.43 6.15
N PRO A 316 13.11 -7.80 6.86
CA PRO A 316 11.69 -8.11 6.68
C PRO A 316 11.23 -8.06 5.22
N ALA A 317 11.74 -7.09 4.44
CA ALA A 317 11.37 -6.89 3.06
C ALA A 317 11.62 -8.11 2.16
N SER A 318 12.51 -9.03 2.53
CA SER A 318 12.73 -10.26 1.78
C SER A 318 11.54 -11.23 1.79
N MET A 319 10.56 -11.01 2.66
CA MET A 319 9.28 -11.72 2.59
C MET A 319 8.36 -11.16 1.50
N ASP A 320 8.60 -9.93 1.03
CA ASP A 320 7.67 -9.20 0.18
C ASP A 320 7.36 -9.95 -1.11
N PHE A 321 8.35 -10.45 -1.84
CA PHE A 321 8.08 -11.09 -3.14
C PHE A 321 7.25 -12.37 -3.00
N LEU A 322 7.54 -13.20 -1.98
CA LEU A 322 6.73 -14.36 -1.66
C LEU A 322 5.30 -13.96 -1.29
N LEU A 323 5.15 -12.98 -0.41
CA LEU A 323 3.84 -12.55 0.09
C LEU A 323 3.02 -11.87 -1.02
N TYR A 324 3.58 -10.89 -1.71
CA TYR A 324 2.92 -10.14 -2.77
C TYR A 324 2.63 -11.03 -3.98
N TYR A 325 3.67 -11.65 -4.56
CA TYR A 325 3.55 -12.34 -5.84
C TYR A 325 3.05 -13.78 -5.65
N SER A 326 3.84 -14.63 -4.99
CA SER A 326 3.58 -16.07 -4.91
C SER A 326 2.29 -16.37 -4.16
N VAL A 327 2.10 -15.80 -2.97
CA VAL A 327 0.89 -16.02 -2.19
C VAL A 327 -0.22 -15.07 -2.65
N GLY A 328 0.00 -13.77 -2.60
CA GLY A 328 -1.05 -12.77 -2.76
C GLY A 328 -1.66 -12.75 -4.15
N LYS A 329 -0.81 -12.68 -5.17
CA LYS A 329 -1.22 -12.57 -6.58
C LYS A 329 -1.55 -13.91 -7.21
N GLN A 330 -0.93 -15.02 -6.82
CA GLN A 330 -1.20 -16.33 -7.45
C GLN A 330 -2.21 -17.21 -6.69
N ILE A 331 -2.25 -17.14 -5.36
CA ILE A 331 -2.97 -18.13 -4.53
C ILE A 331 -4.12 -17.48 -3.75
N CYS A 332 -3.82 -16.52 -2.88
CA CYS A 332 -4.74 -15.84 -1.98
C CYS A 332 -5.48 -14.70 -2.70
N ARG A 333 -6.09 -15.00 -3.85
CA ARG A 333 -6.95 -14.08 -4.63
C ARG A 333 -8.33 -13.94 -3.95
N PRO A 334 -9.24 -13.06 -4.42
CA PRO A 334 -10.60 -12.97 -3.87
C PRO A 334 -11.27 -14.34 -3.71
N THR A 335 -11.10 -15.22 -4.71
CA THR A 335 -11.35 -16.66 -4.61
C THR A 335 -10.01 -17.39 -4.36
N PRO A 336 -9.69 -17.79 -3.12
CA PRO A 336 -8.39 -18.35 -2.79
C PRO A 336 -8.25 -19.81 -3.19
N LYS A 337 -7.04 -20.22 -3.60
CA LYS A 337 -6.67 -21.63 -3.82
C LYS A 337 -6.04 -22.21 -2.55
N CYS A 338 -6.84 -22.39 -1.49
CA CYS A 338 -6.32 -22.74 -0.16
C CYS A 338 -5.52 -24.05 -0.14
N ASN A 339 -5.91 -25.04 -0.93
CA ASN A 339 -5.26 -26.36 -0.99
C ASN A 339 -3.78 -26.34 -1.44
N ILE A 340 -3.32 -25.25 -2.05
CA ILE A 340 -1.91 -25.06 -2.46
C ILE A 340 -1.25 -23.87 -1.73
N CYS A 341 -1.92 -23.29 -0.74
CA CYS A 341 -1.41 -22.15 0.01
C CYS A 341 -0.47 -22.63 1.12
N PRO A 342 0.75 -22.07 1.25
CA PRO A 342 1.66 -22.48 2.31
C PRO A 342 1.06 -22.21 3.70
N PHE A 343 0.20 -21.18 3.81
CA PHE A 343 -0.41 -20.78 5.07
C PHE A 343 -1.71 -21.53 5.42
N ASP A 344 -2.23 -22.41 4.55
CA ASP A 344 -3.50 -23.12 4.82
C ASP A 344 -3.54 -23.84 6.17
N PRO A 345 -2.47 -24.53 6.64
CA PRO A 345 -2.48 -25.24 7.92
C PRO A 345 -2.74 -24.35 9.15
N VAL A 346 -2.48 -23.05 9.04
CA VAL A 346 -2.61 -22.09 10.15
C VAL A 346 -3.56 -20.94 9.82
N CYS A 347 -4.18 -20.93 8.64
CA CYS A 347 -5.08 -19.87 8.18
C CYS A 347 -6.52 -20.17 8.63
N PRO A 348 -7.09 -19.38 9.56
CA PRO A 348 -8.41 -19.69 10.12
C PRO A 348 -9.51 -19.63 9.06
N SER A 349 -10.46 -20.56 9.11
CA SER A 349 -11.50 -20.70 8.07
C SER A 349 -12.43 -19.49 7.98
N GLU A 350 -12.72 -18.89 9.13
CA GLU A 350 -13.61 -17.77 9.33
C GLU A 350 -13.06 -16.46 8.78
N THR A 351 -11.74 -16.33 8.60
CA THR A 351 -11.12 -15.09 8.09
C THR A 351 -10.76 -15.15 6.62
N ARG A 352 -10.83 -16.32 5.96
CA ARG A 352 -10.46 -16.53 4.54
C ARG A 352 -11.23 -15.66 3.55
N HIS A 353 -12.40 -15.15 3.92
CA HIS A 353 -13.24 -14.29 3.09
C HIS A 353 -12.91 -12.80 3.22
N LEU A 354 -12.11 -12.40 4.21
CA LEU A 354 -11.78 -11.00 4.46
C LEU A 354 -11.04 -10.37 3.28
N ASN A 355 -11.34 -9.09 3.03
CA ASN A 355 -10.72 -8.29 1.99
C ASN A 355 -10.14 -7.00 2.59
N PRO A 356 -9.05 -6.48 2.02
CA PRO A 356 -8.46 -5.23 2.47
C PRO A 356 -9.39 -4.05 2.12
N PRO A 357 -9.28 -2.92 2.83
CA PRO A 357 -9.98 -1.70 2.45
C PRO A 357 -9.46 -1.19 1.10
N LYS A 358 -10.28 -0.43 0.38
CA LYS A 358 -9.85 0.29 -0.84
C LYS A 358 -9.65 1.77 -0.54
N SER A 359 -8.57 2.33 -1.06
CA SER A 359 -8.34 3.78 -1.01
C SER A 359 -9.16 4.49 -2.10
N ILE A 360 -10.27 5.15 -1.72
CA ILE A 360 -11.16 5.87 -2.66
C ILE A 360 -11.30 7.37 -2.36
N SER A 361 -10.76 7.84 -1.24
CA SER A 361 -10.95 9.18 -0.71
C SER A 361 -9.60 9.67 -0.19
N GLN A 362 -8.80 10.34 -1.00
CA GLN A 362 -7.55 10.94 -0.55
C GLN A 362 -7.74 12.46 -0.42
N LYS A 363 -7.47 12.99 0.78
CA LYS A 363 -7.63 14.42 1.09
C LYS A 363 -6.82 15.25 0.09
N GLY A 364 -7.47 16.23 -0.55
CA GLY A 364 -6.86 17.07 -1.58
C GLY A 364 -6.61 16.41 -2.95
N ALA A 365 -6.94 15.13 -3.14
CA ALA A 365 -6.67 14.42 -4.40
C ALA A 365 -7.93 13.90 -5.12
N THR A 366 -9.00 13.57 -4.39
CA THR A 366 -10.19 12.90 -4.95
C THR A 366 -11.47 13.76 -4.94
N GLY A 367 -11.35 15.08 -4.78
CA GLY A 367 -12.49 16.01 -4.86
C GLY A 367 -13.54 15.89 -3.73
N TRP A 368 -13.28 15.07 -2.70
CA TRP A 368 -14.23 14.86 -1.59
C TRP A 368 -14.54 16.15 -0.81
N ASP A 369 -13.66 17.15 -0.88
CA ASP A 369 -13.90 18.47 -0.30
C ASP A 369 -15.08 19.19 -0.94
N SER A 370 -15.34 18.98 -2.24
CA SER A 370 -16.52 19.51 -2.95
C SER A 370 -17.76 18.63 -2.79
N GLY A 371 -17.60 17.41 -2.27
CA GLY A 371 -18.69 16.48 -1.99
C GLY A 371 -19.56 16.89 -0.80
N ALA A 372 -19.06 17.78 0.06
CA ALA A 372 -19.78 18.25 1.24
C ALA A 372 -20.90 19.22 0.87
N THR A 373 -22.06 19.09 1.50
CA THR A 373 -23.19 20.02 1.33
C THR A 373 -23.16 21.14 2.37
N SER A 374 -23.76 22.29 2.04
CA SER A 374 -24.10 23.33 3.03
C SER A 374 -25.55 23.17 3.51
N SER A 375 -26.01 24.04 4.42
CA SER A 375 -27.43 24.06 4.84
C SER A 375 -28.42 24.34 3.71
N GLY A 376 -27.97 24.94 2.61
CA GLY A 376 -28.78 25.12 1.40
C GLY A 376 -28.86 23.87 0.51
N GLY A 377 -28.22 22.77 0.90
CA GLY A 377 -28.00 21.62 0.04
C GLY A 377 -26.96 21.92 -1.06
N GLY A 378 -26.91 21.04 -2.06
CA GLY A 378 -25.96 21.14 -3.18
C GLY A 378 -24.53 20.74 -2.77
N GLY A 379 -23.86 20.00 -3.65
CA GLY A 379 -22.54 19.41 -3.44
C GLY A 379 -22.32 18.27 -4.45
N GLY A 380 -21.10 17.77 -4.57
CA GLY A 380 -20.81 16.65 -5.46
C GLY A 380 -19.35 16.27 -5.50
N ILE A 381 -19.09 14.96 -5.58
CA ILE A 381 -17.74 14.46 -5.91
C ILE A 381 -17.58 14.64 -7.42
N MET A 382 -16.79 15.63 -7.82
CA MET A 382 -16.37 15.82 -9.20
C MET A 382 -15.28 14.78 -9.50
N SER A 383 -15.52 13.90 -10.47
CA SER A 383 -14.60 12.85 -10.90
C SER A 383 -13.46 13.37 -11.76
#